data_AF-A0A259CK28-F1
#
_entry.id   AF-A0A259CK28-F1
#
_cell.length_a   1.000
_cell.length_b   1.000
_cell.length_c   1.000
_cell.angle_alpha   90.00
_cell.angle_beta   90.00
_cell.angle_gamma   90.00
#
_symmetry.space_group_name_H-M   'P 1'
#
loop_
_entity.id
_entity.type
_entity.pdbx_description
1 polymer ?
#
loop_
_entity_poly.entity_id
_entity_poly.type
_entity_poly.pdbx_seq_one_letter_code
_entity_poly.pdbx_strand_id
1 'polypeptide(L)' 'MTKLGGTDSKGTLYCSFCGKSQHEVRKLIAGPTVFICDECVELCNDIIR' A
#
# COMPACT_ATOMS: atom_id res chain seq x y z
N MET A 1 1.83 -21.66 -5.78
CA MET A 1 0.99 -20.50 -6.10
C MET A 1 1.90 -19.39 -6.60
N THR A 2 2.15 -19.34 -7.91
CA THR A 2 2.93 -18.23 -8.49
C THR A 2 2.32 -17.91 -9.84
N LYS A 3 1.25 -17.10 -9.84
CA LYS A 3 0.81 -16.41 -11.05
C LYS A 3 1.44 -15.01 -11.03
N LEU A 4 2.57 -14.89 -11.71
CA LEU A 4 3.04 -13.63 -12.27
C LEU A 4 2.17 -13.37 -13.52
N GLY A 5 1.04 -12.67 -13.36
CA GLY A 5 0.34 -12.00 -14.46
C GLY A 5 0.61 -10.50 -14.30
N GLY A 6 1.03 -9.73 -15.29
CA GLY A 6 0.69 -9.80 -16.70
C GLY A 6 -0.45 -8.81 -16.97
N THR A 7 -0.17 -7.78 -17.79
CA THR A 7 -1.02 -6.67 -18.29
C THR A 7 -1.03 -5.36 -17.47
N ASP A 8 -0.42 -4.34 -18.08
CA ASP A 8 -0.22 -2.95 -17.67
C ASP A 8 -1.50 -2.09 -17.73
N SER A 9 -2.63 -2.64 -17.27
CA SER A 9 -3.72 -1.78 -16.81
C SER A 9 -3.44 -1.51 -15.34
N LYS A 10 -2.46 -0.65 -15.04
CA LYS A 10 -2.04 -0.35 -13.66
C LYS A 10 -3.21 0.28 -12.91
N GLY A 11 -4.09 -0.56 -12.37
CA GLY A 11 -5.13 -0.14 -11.46
C GLY A 11 -4.48 0.65 -10.34
N THR A 12 -5.03 1.81 -10.03
CA THR A 12 -4.60 2.62 -8.90
C THR A 12 -4.55 1.73 -7.66
N LEU A 13 -3.38 1.62 -7.03
CA LEU A 13 -3.25 0.92 -5.76
C LEU A 13 -3.67 1.85 -4.62
N TYR A 14 -4.25 1.27 -3.57
CA TYR A 14 -4.76 2.01 -2.41
C TYR A 14 -4.18 1.43 -1.13
N CYS A 15 -3.86 2.29 -0.16
CA CYS A 15 -3.49 1.86 1.17
C CYS A 15 -4.66 1.12 1.83
N SER A 16 -4.40 -0.09 2.32
CA SER A 16 -5.41 -0.93 2.97
C SER A 16 -5.90 -0.36 4.30
N PHE A 17 -5.20 0.63 4.86
CA PHE A 17 -5.49 1.20 6.18
C PHE A 17 -6.22 2.55 6.10
N CYS A 18 -5.72 3.49 5.28
CA CYS A 18 -6.33 4.83 5.15
C CYS A 18 -7.13 5.04 3.86
N GLY A 19 -7.07 4.09 2.91
CA GLY A 19 -7.79 4.20 1.63
C GLY A 19 -7.19 5.17 0.62
N LYS A 20 -6.11 5.89 0.94
CA LYS A 20 -5.43 6.80 0.00
C LYS A 20 -4.80 6.04 -1.16
N SER A 21 -4.89 6.60 -2.35
CA SER A 21 -4.23 6.07 -3.55
C SER A 21 -2.71 6.24 -3.50
N GLN A 22 -1.99 5.45 -4.30
CA GLN A 22 -0.55 5.58 -4.50
C GLN A 22 -0.10 6.98 -4.98
N HIS A 23 -1.03 7.78 -5.52
CA HIS A 23 -0.78 9.14 -5.99
C HIS A 23 -0.98 10.19 -4.89
N GLU A 24 -1.68 9.84 -3.81
CA GLU A 24 -1.97 10.73 -2.68
C GLU A 24 -0.97 10.58 -1.53
N VAL A 25 -0.09 9.58 -1.59
CA VAL A 25 0.92 9.29 -0.56
C VAL A 25 2.32 9.36 -1.16
N ARG A 26 3.31 9.69 -0.33
CA ARG A 26 4.69 9.78 -0.79
C ARG A 26 5.28 8.39 -1.07
N LYS A 27 4.93 7.41 -0.24
CA LYS A 27 5.33 6.00 -0.45
C LYS A 27 4.16 5.07 -0.17
N LEU A 28 3.94 4.11 -1.07
CA LEU A 28 3.03 3.00 -0.86
C LEU A 28 3.83 1.70 -0.96
N ILE A 29 3.85 0.92 0.12
CA ILE A 29 4.55 -0.36 0.23
C ILE A 29 3.58 -1.46 -0.17
N ALA A 30 3.92 -2.21 -1.23
CA ALA A 30 3.09 -3.29 -1.74
C ALA A 30 3.52 -4.67 -1.20
N GLY A 31 2.67 -5.30 -0.38
CA GLY A 31 2.81 -6.71 0.01
C GLY A 31 1.96 -7.64 -0.86
N PRO A 32 2.08 -8.97 -0.72
CA PRO A 32 1.29 -9.93 -1.50
C PRO A 32 -0.23 -9.82 -1.31
N THR A 33 -0.69 -9.35 -0.14
CA THR A 33 -2.11 -9.29 0.24
C THR A 33 -2.54 -7.95 0.84
N VAL A 34 -1.60 -7.07 1.17
CA VAL A 34 -1.87 -5.83 1.92
C VAL A 34 -0.93 -4.73 1.44
N PHE A 35 -1.44 -3.50 1.42
CA PHE A 35 -0.69 -2.31 1.03
C PHE A 35 -0.72 -1.30 2.17
N ILE A 36 0.41 -0.68 2.47
CA ILE A 36 0.51 0.31 3.56
C ILE A 36 1.30 1.54 3.10
N CYS A 37 0.81 2.74 3.40
CA CYS A 37 1.51 3.98 3.09
C CYS A 37 2.42 4.43 4.23
N ASP A 38 3.32 5.38 3.95
CA ASP A 38 4.25 5.91 4.95
C ASP A 38 3.57 6.58 6.14
N GLU A 39 2.49 7.35 5.91
CA GLU A 39 1.71 7.96 7.00
C GLU A 39 1.13 6.91 7.97
N CYS A 40 0.61 5.80 7.44
CA CYS A 40 0.08 4.72 8.28
C CYS A 40 1.18 3.99 9.05
N VAL A 41 2.38 3.84 8.47
CA VAL A 41 3.54 3.26 9.17
C VAL A 41 3.96 4.15 10.35
N GLU A 42 4.01 5.47 10.14
CA GLU A 42 4.33 6.43 11.21
C GLU A 42 3.29 6.38 12.33
N LEU A 43 2.00 6.43 12.00
CA LEU A 43 0.92 6.30 12.98
C LEU A 43 0.98 4.98 13.75
N CYS A 44 1.23 3.86 13.07
CA CYS A 44 1.37 2.56 13.74
C CYS A 44 2.59 2.53 14.68
N ASN A 45 3.70 3.14 14.30
CA ASN A 45 4.89 3.23 15.16
C ASN A 45 4.63 4.04 16.43
N ASP A 46 3.83 5.10 16.34
CA ASP A 46 3.44 5.91 17.51
C ASP A 46 2.52 5.15 18.46
N ILE A 47 1.68 4.25 17.95
CA ILE A 47 0.77 3.41 18.76
C ILE A 47 1.52 2.25 19.45
N ILE A 48 2.55 1.68 18.80
CA ILE A 48 3.27 0.51 19.30
C ILE A 48 4.28 0.87 20.40
N ARG A 49 4.79 2.11 20.41
CA ARG A 49 5.73 2.60 21.42
C ARG A 49 5.06 2.90 22.75
#